data_AF-A0A1W9QMX1-F1
#
_entry.id   AF-A0A1W9QMX1-F1
#
_cell.length_a   1.000
_cell.length_b   1.000
_cell.length_c   1.000
_cell.angle_alpha   90.00
_cell.angle_beta   90.00
_cell.angle_gamma   90.00
#
_symmetry.space_group_name_H-M   'P 1'
#
loop_
_entity.id
_entity.type
_entity.pdbx_description
1 polymer ?
#
loop_
_entity_poly.entity_id
_entity_poly.type
_entity_poly.pdbx_seq_one_letter_code
_entity_poly.pdbx_strand_id
1 'polypeptide(L)'
;MNSFIQLEYDKIKNWLKQECHSENGKKIADELQPFDDKKEIEKRLFLTAEIQEMLKNGFSFNFEAISDLSKLLNNFEHQSYNFEELKLIIGNLRVANLISSVRDKLENYPRFLGLTKNLVSLSDLEKRFQQIFTPDGEVKDNASPELQIIRKNIFSVRKRIISTLNNKLENFAAENYLFDKIVTQREGRFVIPIKMSAVPLFYRKRIFTLLPPDWQIICRQMFRKL
;
A
#
# COMPACT_ATOMS: atom_id res chain seq x y z
N MET A 1 -46.91 -6.46 -27.68
CA MET A 1 -46.81 -6.03 -26.27
C MET A 1 -45.53 -6.66 -25.73
N ASN A 2 -44.62 -5.89 -25.10
CA ASN A 2 -43.31 -6.41 -24.69
C ASN A 2 -43.49 -7.29 -23.44
N SER A 3 -43.51 -8.61 -23.61
CA SER A 3 -43.78 -9.58 -22.54
C SER A 3 -42.87 -9.41 -21.33
N PHE A 4 -41.64 -8.93 -21.52
CA PHE A 4 -40.69 -8.65 -20.42
C PHE A 4 -41.18 -7.56 -19.47
N ILE A 5 -41.88 -6.55 -19.97
CA ILE A 5 -42.45 -5.47 -19.15
C ILE A 5 -43.61 -6.00 -18.33
N GLN A 6 -44.47 -6.84 -18.93
CA GLN A 6 -45.61 -7.44 -18.23
C GLN A 6 -45.19 -8.41 -17.13
N LEU A 7 -44.09 -9.14 -17.35
CA LEU A 7 -43.51 -10.07 -16.37
C LEU A 7 -42.58 -9.37 -15.37
N GLU A 8 -42.45 -8.04 -15.45
CA GLU A 8 -41.57 -7.24 -14.60
C GLU A 8 -40.13 -7.81 -14.52
N TYR A 9 -39.63 -8.35 -15.63
CA TYR A 9 -38.36 -9.09 -15.65
C TYR A 9 -37.17 -8.25 -15.17
N ASP A 10 -37.21 -6.93 -15.43
CA ASP A 10 -36.19 -6.00 -14.93
C ASP A 10 -36.14 -5.91 -13.40
N LYS A 11 -37.28 -6.10 -12.70
CA LYS A 11 -37.28 -6.17 -11.22
C LYS A 11 -36.54 -7.41 -10.72
N ILE A 12 -36.74 -8.55 -11.39
CA ILE A 12 -36.04 -9.80 -11.07
C ILE A 12 -34.53 -9.63 -11.28
N LYS A 13 -34.10 -9.05 -12.41
CA LYS A 13 -32.68 -8.73 -12.65
C LYS A 13 -32.13 -7.78 -11.58
N ASN A 14 -32.91 -6.79 -11.14
CA ASN A 14 -32.48 -5.88 -10.08
C ASN A 14 -32.29 -6.58 -8.72
N TRP A 15 -33.17 -7.51 -8.34
CA TRP A 15 -32.97 -8.32 -7.14
C TRP A 15 -31.73 -9.22 -7.28
N LEU A 16 -31.53 -9.87 -8.42
CA LEU A 16 -30.34 -10.68 -8.67
C LEU A 16 -29.04 -9.87 -8.55
N LYS A 17 -29.03 -8.63 -9.07
CA LYS A 17 -27.86 -7.73 -8.97
C LYS A 17 -27.53 -7.36 -7.52
N GLN A 18 -28.51 -7.26 -6.64
CA GLN A 18 -28.29 -6.95 -5.22
C GLN A 18 -27.59 -8.10 -4.49
N GLU A 19 -27.83 -9.34 -4.93
CA GLU A 19 -27.20 -10.55 -4.39
C GLU A 19 -25.82 -10.85 -5.03
N CYS A 20 -25.41 -10.12 -6.07
CA CYS A 20 -24.12 -10.33 -6.73
C CYS A 20 -22.97 -9.69 -5.94
N HIS A 21 -21.99 -10.51 -5.53
CA HIS A 21 -20.79 -10.03 -4.85
C HIS A 21 -19.89 -9.13 -5.72
N SER A 22 -19.70 -9.47 -7.01
CA SER A 22 -18.74 -8.78 -7.89
C SER A 22 -19.43 -7.88 -8.91
N GLU A 23 -18.74 -6.81 -9.32
CA GLU A 23 -19.22 -5.90 -10.38
C GLU A 23 -19.40 -6.63 -11.72
N ASN A 24 -18.55 -7.60 -12.03
CA ASN A 24 -18.71 -8.42 -13.23
C ASN A 24 -19.97 -9.29 -13.15
N GLY A 25 -20.29 -9.85 -11.97
CA GLY A 25 -21.54 -10.58 -11.75
C GLY A 25 -22.77 -9.68 -11.95
N LYS A 26 -22.72 -8.44 -11.47
CA LYS A 26 -23.79 -7.45 -11.67
C LYS A 26 -24.01 -7.12 -13.15
N LYS A 27 -22.94 -6.96 -13.93
CA LYS A 27 -23.04 -6.75 -15.39
C LYS A 27 -23.68 -7.94 -16.10
N ILE A 28 -23.24 -9.16 -15.78
CA ILE A 28 -23.82 -10.39 -16.35
C ILE A 28 -25.31 -10.51 -16.00
N ALA A 29 -25.69 -10.15 -14.77
CA ALA A 29 -27.10 -10.16 -14.34
C ALA A 29 -27.95 -9.10 -15.07
N ASP A 30 -27.37 -7.95 -15.43
CA ASP A 30 -28.06 -6.88 -16.15
C ASP A 30 -28.36 -7.26 -17.61
N GLU A 31 -27.39 -7.91 -18.25
CA GLU A 31 -27.44 -8.39 -19.63
C GLU A 31 -28.19 -9.72 -19.79
N LEU A 32 -28.63 -10.33 -18.68
CA LEU A 32 -29.30 -11.63 -18.71
C LEU A 32 -30.60 -11.54 -19.53
N GLN A 33 -30.76 -12.49 -20.44
CA GLN A 33 -31.97 -12.71 -21.24
C GLN A 33 -32.40 -14.17 -21.14
N PRO A 34 -33.70 -14.49 -21.29
CA PRO A 34 -34.15 -15.87 -21.35
C PRO A 34 -33.49 -16.61 -22.51
N PHE A 35 -33.07 -17.84 -22.24
CA PHE A 35 -32.51 -18.74 -23.24
C PHE A 35 -33.64 -19.49 -23.97
N ASP A 36 -33.41 -19.84 -25.23
CA ASP A 36 -34.32 -20.61 -26.09
C ASP A 36 -33.76 -22.02 -26.41
N ASP A 37 -32.45 -22.24 -26.26
CA ASP A 37 -31.84 -23.57 -26.37
C ASP A 37 -32.01 -24.40 -25.09
N LYS A 38 -32.79 -25.48 -25.21
CA LYS A 38 -33.02 -26.46 -24.14
C LYS A 38 -31.71 -27.00 -23.54
N LYS A 39 -30.69 -27.28 -24.35
CA LYS A 39 -29.43 -27.87 -23.83
C LYS A 39 -28.69 -26.88 -22.94
N GLU A 40 -28.62 -25.62 -23.34
CA GLU A 40 -27.99 -24.56 -22.54
C GLU A 40 -28.80 -24.27 -21.26
N ILE A 41 -30.14 -24.30 -21.33
CA ILE A 41 -31.01 -24.20 -20.16
C ILE A 41 -30.72 -25.31 -19.15
N GLU A 42 -30.74 -26.57 -19.59
CA GLU A 42 -30.48 -27.73 -18.73
C GLU A 42 -29.09 -27.64 -18.08
N LYS A 43 -28.06 -27.33 -18.87
CA LYS A 43 -26.69 -27.16 -18.38
C LYS A 43 -26.60 -26.10 -17.27
N ARG A 44 -27.26 -24.95 -17.44
CA ARG A 44 -27.28 -23.87 -16.44
C ARG A 44 -28.05 -24.26 -15.18
N LEU A 45 -29.21 -24.90 -15.33
CA LEU A 45 -30.01 -25.37 -14.20
C LEU A 45 -29.24 -26.41 -13.37
N PHE A 46 -28.55 -27.35 -14.03
CA PHE A 46 -27.72 -28.32 -13.33
C PHE A 46 -26.54 -27.68 -12.61
N LEU A 47 -25.89 -26.68 -13.21
CA LEU A 47 -24.86 -25.91 -12.54
C LEU A 47 -25.43 -25.19 -11.32
N THR A 48 -26.57 -24.50 -11.44
CA THR A 48 -27.21 -23.81 -10.30
C THR A 48 -27.56 -24.77 -9.17
N ALA A 49 -28.13 -25.93 -9.48
CA ALA A 49 -28.44 -26.96 -8.48
C ALA A 49 -27.17 -27.44 -7.76
N GLU A 50 -26.08 -27.65 -8.49
CA GLU A 50 -24.78 -28.04 -7.93
C GLU A 50 -24.22 -26.95 -7.00
N ILE A 51 -24.27 -25.66 -7.40
CA ILE A 51 -23.84 -24.54 -6.55
C ILE A 51 -24.69 -24.44 -5.27
N GLN A 52 -26.00 -24.66 -5.36
CA GLN A 52 -26.87 -24.67 -4.19
C GLN A 52 -26.50 -25.78 -3.20
N GLU A 53 -26.15 -26.97 -3.70
CA GLU A 53 -25.67 -28.07 -2.87
C GLU A 53 -24.32 -27.75 -2.23
N MET A 54 -23.38 -27.18 -3.00
CA MET A 54 -22.09 -26.70 -2.47
C MET A 54 -22.28 -25.74 -1.30
N LEU A 55 -23.17 -24.74 -1.44
CA LEU A 55 -23.47 -23.76 -0.40
C LEU A 55 -24.05 -24.42 0.86
N LYS A 56 -24.98 -25.37 0.69
CA LYS A 56 -25.55 -26.14 1.82
C LYS A 56 -24.50 -26.97 2.56
N ASN A 57 -23.51 -27.48 1.83
CA ASN A 57 -22.40 -28.26 2.37
C ASN A 57 -21.26 -27.37 2.92
N GLY A 58 -21.48 -26.05 3.04
CA GLY A 58 -20.55 -25.11 3.66
C GLY A 58 -19.47 -24.56 2.74
N PHE A 59 -19.49 -24.90 1.45
CA PHE A 59 -18.59 -24.30 0.46
C PHE A 59 -19.15 -22.95 0.02
N SER A 60 -18.67 -21.88 0.64
CA SER A 60 -19.00 -20.49 0.28
C SER A 60 -17.74 -19.73 -0.09
N PHE A 61 -17.82 -18.96 -1.18
CA PHE A 61 -16.72 -18.14 -1.69
C PHE A 61 -17.16 -16.68 -1.74
N ASN A 62 -16.32 -15.78 -1.22
CA ASN A 62 -16.51 -14.35 -1.41
C ASN A 62 -15.85 -13.93 -2.74
N PHE A 63 -16.64 -13.30 -3.61
CA PHE A 63 -16.22 -12.84 -4.93
C PHE A 63 -16.12 -11.32 -5.04
N GLU A 64 -16.30 -10.58 -3.93
CA GLU A 64 -16.29 -9.11 -3.90
C GLU A 64 -14.99 -8.50 -4.44
N ALA A 65 -13.85 -9.18 -4.20
CA ALA A 65 -12.54 -8.74 -4.68
C ALA A 65 -12.31 -8.99 -6.18
N ILE A 66 -13.21 -9.72 -6.87
CA ILE A 66 -13.09 -9.98 -8.30
C ILE A 66 -13.41 -8.71 -9.08
N SER A 67 -12.53 -8.38 -10.02
CA SER A 67 -12.61 -7.20 -10.87
C SER A 67 -12.17 -7.53 -12.29
N ASP A 68 -12.61 -6.72 -13.25
CA ASP A 68 -12.17 -6.85 -14.65
C ASP A 68 -10.71 -6.39 -14.81
N LEU A 69 -9.82 -7.35 -15.05
CA LEU A 69 -8.40 -7.12 -15.24
C LEU A 69 -8.01 -6.88 -16.71
N SER A 70 -8.96 -6.93 -17.66
CA SER A 70 -8.66 -6.88 -19.10
C SER A 70 -7.83 -5.65 -19.48
N LYS A 71 -8.18 -4.48 -18.94
CA LYS A 71 -7.44 -3.23 -19.19
C LYS A 71 -6.02 -3.23 -18.64
N LEU A 72 -5.82 -3.87 -17.48
CA LEU A 72 -4.52 -3.96 -16.81
C LEU A 72 -3.60 -4.95 -17.53
N LEU A 73 -4.14 -6.11 -17.91
CA LEU A 73 -3.34 -7.21 -18.48
C LEU A 73 -3.02 -7.00 -19.97
N ASN A 74 -3.89 -6.33 -20.75
CA ASN A 74 -3.66 -6.10 -22.17
C ASN A 74 -2.45 -5.17 -22.46
N ASN A 75 -2.00 -4.37 -21.48
CA ASN A 75 -0.90 -3.41 -21.64
C ASN A 75 0.34 -3.76 -20.78
N PHE A 76 0.49 -5.03 -20.40
CA PHE A 76 1.46 -5.47 -19.38
C PHE A 76 2.93 -5.18 -19.70
N GLU A 77 3.35 -5.28 -20.97
CA GLU A 77 4.79 -5.31 -21.34
C GLU A 77 5.57 -4.03 -21.00
N HIS A 78 4.91 -2.88 -20.83
CA HIS A 78 5.57 -1.59 -20.61
C HIS A 78 4.98 -0.76 -19.46
N GLN A 79 4.07 -1.33 -18.66
CA GLN A 79 3.41 -0.60 -17.59
C GLN A 79 3.96 -0.96 -16.21
N SER A 80 4.25 0.09 -15.42
CA SER A 80 4.43 -0.05 -13.98
C SER A 80 3.07 0.09 -13.33
N TYR A 81 2.65 -0.93 -12.57
CA TYR A 81 1.41 -0.87 -11.82
C TYR A 81 1.58 -0.11 -10.52
N ASN A 82 0.61 0.74 -10.21
CA ASN A 82 0.50 1.35 -8.89
C ASN A 82 -0.08 0.36 -7.86
N PHE A 83 -0.10 0.76 -6.59
CA PHE A 83 -0.58 -0.10 -5.51
C PHE A 83 -2.05 -0.54 -5.69
N GLU A 84 -2.95 0.37 -6.09
CA GLU A 84 -4.37 0.03 -6.26
C GLU A 84 -4.58 -0.94 -7.43
N GLU A 85 -3.84 -0.78 -8.52
CA GLU A 85 -3.88 -1.71 -9.65
C GLU A 85 -3.37 -3.10 -9.27
N LEU A 86 -2.24 -3.17 -8.54
CA LEU A 86 -1.73 -4.44 -8.01
C LEU A 86 -2.73 -5.08 -7.04
N LYS A 87 -3.38 -4.28 -6.19
CA LYS A 87 -4.39 -4.76 -5.25
C LYS A 87 -5.58 -5.41 -5.96
N LEU A 88 -6.02 -4.88 -7.11
CA LEU A 88 -7.06 -5.52 -7.96
C LEU A 88 -6.60 -6.89 -8.48
N ILE A 89 -5.36 -6.98 -8.97
CA ILE A 89 -4.79 -8.25 -9.46
C ILE A 89 -4.73 -9.28 -8.31
N ILE A 90 -4.23 -8.86 -7.15
CA ILE A 90 -4.12 -9.71 -5.96
C ILE A 90 -5.50 -10.15 -5.43
N GLY A 91 -6.51 -9.28 -5.50
CA GLY A 91 -7.89 -9.60 -5.13
C GLY A 91 -8.45 -10.78 -5.93
N ASN A 92 -8.23 -10.79 -7.25
CA ASN A 92 -8.62 -11.90 -8.12
C ASN A 92 -7.81 -13.17 -7.80
N LEU A 93 -6.50 -13.05 -7.60
CA LEU A 93 -5.63 -14.18 -7.26
C LEU A 93 -5.99 -14.83 -5.93
N ARG A 94 -6.40 -14.06 -4.93
CA ARG A 94 -6.87 -14.58 -3.64
C ARG A 94 -8.02 -15.55 -3.79
N VAL A 95 -9.00 -15.19 -4.62
CA VAL A 95 -10.14 -16.07 -4.89
C VAL A 95 -9.70 -17.32 -5.65
N ALA A 96 -8.82 -17.18 -6.65
CA ALA A 96 -8.27 -18.32 -7.38
C ALA A 96 -7.47 -19.28 -6.49
N ASN A 97 -6.65 -18.74 -5.59
CA ASN A 97 -5.89 -19.48 -4.58
C ASN A 97 -6.82 -20.22 -3.62
N LEU A 98 -7.88 -19.55 -3.13
CA LEU A 98 -8.87 -20.14 -2.23
C LEU A 98 -9.57 -21.32 -2.88
N ILE A 99 -10.11 -21.15 -4.10
CA ILE A 99 -10.80 -22.23 -4.84
C ILE A 99 -9.83 -23.40 -5.07
N SER A 100 -8.59 -23.09 -5.47
CA SER A 100 -7.56 -24.10 -5.71
C SER A 100 -7.18 -24.87 -4.44
N SER A 101 -7.16 -24.21 -3.27
CA SER A 101 -6.82 -24.82 -1.98
C SER A 101 -7.84 -25.85 -1.47
N VAL A 102 -9.08 -25.77 -1.95
CA VAL A 102 -10.16 -26.70 -1.56
C VAL A 102 -10.54 -27.64 -2.71
N ARG A 103 -9.78 -27.65 -3.80
CA ARG A 103 -10.11 -28.41 -5.03
C ARG A 103 -10.37 -29.90 -4.77
N ASP A 104 -9.56 -30.53 -3.92
CA ASP A 104 -9.69 -31.95 -3.56
C ASP A 104 -11.00 -32.24 -2.80
N LYS A 105 -11.56 -31.24 -2.13
CA LYS A 105 -12.87 -31.37 -1.43
C LYS A 105 -14.06 -31.14 -2.36
N LEU A 106 -13.81 -30.73 -3.61
CA LEU A 106 -14.83 -30.37 -4.58
C LEU A 106 -15.05 -31.44 -5.66
N GLU A 107 -14.47 -32.63 -5.50
CA GLU A 107 -14.57 -33.73 -6.47
C GLU A 107 -16.02 -34.10 -6.85
N ASN A 108 -16.96 -33.95 -5.91
CA ASN A 108 -18.39 -34.21 -6.12
C ASN A 108 -19.11 -33.13 -6.95
N TYR A 109 -18.44 -32.05 -7.34
CA TYR A 109 -19.01 -30.91 -8.06
C TYR A 109 -18.32 -30.70 -9.42
N PRO A 110 -18.53 -31.62 -10.39
CA PRO A 110 -17.80 -31.64 -11.65
C PRO A 110 -18.09 -30.44 -12.55
N ARG A 111 -19.29 -29.84 -12.49
CA ARG A 111 -19.62 -28.66 -13.33
C ARG A 111 -18.91 -27.43 -12.80
N PHE A 112 -18.86 -27.24 -11.49
CA PHE A 112 -18.06 -26.19 -10.87
C PHE A 112 -16.56 -26.36 -11.13
N LEU A 113 -16.04 -27.59 -10.99
CA LEU A 113 -14.66 -27.89 -11.35
C LEU A 113 -14.38 -27.63 -12.84
N GLY A 114 -15.35 -27.89 -13.71
CA GLY A 114 -15.28 -27.57 -15.14
C GLY A 114 -15.09 -26.08 -15.42
N LEU A 115 -15.73 -25.19 -14.64
CA LEU A 115 -15.56 -23.74 -14.74
C LEU A 115 -14.21 -23.25 -14.21
N THR A 116 -13.70 -23.91 -13.17
CA THR A 116 -12.50 -23.49 -12.43
C THR A 116 -11.23 -24.24 -12.86
N LYS A 117 -11.32 -25.13 -13.85
CA LYS A 117 -10.22 -26.02 -14.28
C LYS A 117 -8.94 -25.28 -14.67
N ASN A 118 -9.06 -24.08 -15.22
CA ASN A 118 -7.94 -23.26 -15.71
C ASN A 118 -7.39 -22.32 -14.64
N LEU A 119 -7.96 -22.30 -13.43
CA LEU A 119 -7.41 -21.52 -12.33
C LEU A 119 -6.09 -22.11 -11.89
N VAL A 120 -5.10 -21.24 -11.74
CA VAL A 120 -3.77 -21.56 -11.23
C VAL A 120 -3.58 -20.86 -9.90
N SER A 121 -3.09 -21.60 -8.90
CA SER A 121 -2.72 -21.03 -7.61
C SER A 121 -1.37 -20.31 -7.75
N LEU A 122 -1.36 -19.02 -7.44
CA LEU A 122 -0.18 -18.15 -7.42
C LEU A 122 0.03 -17.58 -6.02
N SER A 123 0.03 -18.47 -5.01
CA SER A 123 0.12 -18.08 -3.59
C SER A 123 1.41 -17.32 -3.24
N ASP A 124 2.52 -17.59 -3.95
CA ASP A 124 3.79 -16.89 -3.72
C ASP A 124 3.73 -15.42 -4.13
N LEU A 125 2.97 -15.10 -5.18
CA LEU A 125 2.78 -13.72 -5.63
C LEU A 125 1.94 -12.93 -4.61
N GLU A 126 0.91 -13.57 -4.05
CA GLU A 126 0.13 -13.00 -2.95
C GLU A 126 0.99 -12.73 -1.70
N LYS A 127 1.78 -13.71 -1.28
CA LYS A 127 2.70 -13.55 -0.13
C LYS A 127 3.69 -12.41 -0.38
N ARG A 128 4.27 -12.34 -1.58
CA ARG A 128 5.23 -11.30 -1.94
C ARG A 128 4.60 -9.91 -1.92
N PHE A 129 3.36 -9.77 -2.40
CA PHE A 129 2.62 -8.52 -2.28
C PHE A 129 2.43 -8.09 -0.82
N GLN A 130 2.02 -9.03 0.05
CA GLN A 130 1.87 -8.77 1.49
C GLN A 130 3.19 -8.46 2.21
N GLN A 131 4.32 -8.98 1.72
CA GLN A 131 5.65 -8.67 2.26
C GLN A 131 6.13 -7.27 1.88
N ILE A 132 5.75 -6.79 0.69
CA ILE A 132 6.19 -5.49 0.17
C ILE A 132 5.32 -4.35 0.70
N PHE A 133 3.99 -4.52 0.69
CA PHE A 133 3.05 -3.44 0.99
C PHE A 133 2.36 -3.59 2.35
N THR A 134 2.09 -2.47 3.00
CA THR A 134 1.13 -2.37 4.11
C THR A 134 -0.32 -2.38 3.57
N PRO A 135 -1.34 -2.58 4.41
CA PRO A 135 -2.74 -2.46 3.99
C PRO A 135 -3.08 -1.09 3.38
N ASP A 136 -2.38 -0.05 3.82
CA ASP A 136 -2.58 1.34 3.36
C ASP A 136 -1.79 1.68 2.08
N GLY A 137 -1.03 0.74 1.53
CA GLY A 137 -0.28 0.91 0.29
C GLY A 137 1.14 1.46 0.45
N GLU A 138 1.63 1.59 1.69
CA GLU A 138 3.01 1.99 1.94
C GLU A 138 3.98 0.82 1.74
N VAL A 139 5.16 1.11 1.21
CA VAL A 139 6.23 0.12 1.07
C VAL A 139 6.89 -0.10 2.42
N LYS A 140 6.81 -1.34 2.92
CA LYS A 140 7.40 -1.76 4.19
C LYS A 140 8.93 -1.62 4.17
N ASP A 141 9.51 -1.34 5.35
CA ASP A 141 10.96 -1.21 5.50
C ASP A 141 11.74 -2.47 5.09
N ASN A 142 11.10 -3.63 5.27
CA ASN A 142 11.65 -4.95 4.96
C ASN A 142 11.17 -5.50 3.61
N ALA A 143 10.65 -4.66 2.71
CA ALA A 143 10.21 -5.08 1.38
C ALA A 143 11.35 -5.70 0.55
N SER A 144 12.59 -5.27 0.77
CA SER A 144 13.79 -5.97 0.32
C SER A 144 14.91 -5.91 1.38
N PRO A 145 15.85 -6.88 1.37
CA PRO A 145 17.03 -6.83 2.24
C PRO A 145 17.84 -5.55 2.05
N GLU A 146 18.03 -5.11 0.81
CA GLU A 146 18.77 -3.89 0.47
C GLU A 146 18.07 -2.63 1.00
N LEU A 147 16.74 -2.54 0.81
CA LEU A 147 15.96 -1.42 1.32
C LEU A 147 16.02 -1.34 2.85
N GLN A 148 15.96 -2.50 3.51
CA GLN A 148 16.05 -2.58 4.96
C GLN A 148 17.40 -2.05 5.47
N ILE A 149 18.51 -2.43 4.81
CA ILE A 149 19.86 -1.93 5.14
C ILE A 149 19.92 -0.41 4.94
N ILE A 150 19.44 0.09 3.80
CA ILE A 150 19.45 1.53 3.48
C ILE A 150 18.65 2.33 4.52
N ARG A 151 17.42 1.89 4.86
CA ARG A 151 16.58 2.58 5.85
C ARG A 151 17.19 2.52 7.25
N LYS A 152 17.79 1.40 7.65
CA LYS A 152 18.55 1.29 8.92
C LYS A 152 19.73 2.27 8.97
N ASN A 153 20.48 2.40 7.88
CA ASN A 153 21.59 3.35 7.79
C ASN A 153 21.11 4.81 7.89
N ILE A 154 20.02 5.16 7.21
CA ILE A 154 19.40 6.49 7.32
C ILE A 154 19.01 6.78 8.79
N PHE A 155 18.39 5.81 9.46
CA PHE A 155 17.99 5.95 10.85
C PHE A 155 19.18 6.09 11.81
N SER A 156 20.23 5.28 11.63
CA SER A 156 21.43 5.32 12.48
C SER A 156 22.20 6.64 12.33
N VAL A 157 22.34 7.14 11.09
CA VAL A 157 22.95 8.44 10.81
C VAL A 157 22.13 9.57 11.44
N ARG A 158 20.80 9.55 11.31
CA ARG A 158 19.91 10.51 11.97
C ARG A 158 20.09 10.51 13.49
N LYS A 159 20.12 9.32 14.12
CA LYS A 159 20.34 9.17 15.56
C LYS A 159 21.69 9.75 15.99
N ARG A 160 22.75 9.52 15.21
CA ARG A 160 24.09 10.09 15.46
C ARG A 160 24.10 11.61 15.34
N ILE A 161 23.41 12.19 14.35
CA ILE A 161 23.27 13.64 14.19
C ILE A 161 22.57 14.23 15.42
N ILE A 162 21.44 13.67 15.82
CA ILE A 162 20.66 14.14 16.98
C ILE A 162 21.50 14.06 18.26
N SER A 163 22.18 12.94 18.51
CA SER A 163 23.07 12.78 19.67
C SER A 163 24.20 13.82 19.67
N THR A 164 24.82 14.07 18.52
CA THR A 164 25.89 15.08 18.39
C THR A 164 25.36 16.49 18.67
N LEU A 165 24.14 16.79 18.21
CA LEU A 165 23.48 18.08 18.46
C LEU A 165 23.07 18.24 19.92
N ASN A 166 22.58 17.18 20.57
CA ASN A 166 22.25 17.22 22.00
C ASN A 166 23.49 17.47 22.87
N ASN A 167 24.60 16.79 22.59
CA ASN A 167 25.87 17.04 23.31
C ASN A 167 26.34 18.50 23.13
N LYS A 168 26.18 19.04 21.91
CA LYS A 168 26.49 20.46 21.65
C LYS A 168 25.51 21.39 22.35
N LEU A 169 24.22 21.08 22.38
CA LEU A 169 23.20 21.84 23.08
C LEU A 169 23.50 21.92 24.57
N GLU A 170 23.94 20.82 25.21
CA GLU A 170 24.31 20.83 26.63
C GLU A 170 25.46 21.81 26.90
N ASN A 171 26.49 21.81 26.05
CA ASN A 171 27.60 22.75 26.14
C ASN A 171 27.15 24.21 25.93
N PHE A 172 26.31 24.49 24.92
CA PHE A 172 25.80 25.84 24.67
C PHE A 172 24.79 26.32 25.73
N ALA A 173 24.04 25.40 26.33
CA ALA A 173 23.15 25.67 27.45
C ALA A 173 23.93 26.06 28.71
N ALA A 174 25.03 25.36 29.00
CA ALA A 174 25.90 25.67 30.14
C ALA A 174 26.51 27.07 30.02
N GLU A 175 26.80 27.53 28.80
CA GLU A 175 27.30 28.87 28.53
C GLU A 175 26.20 29.93 28.28
N ASN A 176 24.92 29.61 28.57
CA ASN A 176 23.72 30.49 28.46
C ASN A 176 23.43 31.07 27.05
N TYR A 177 23.90 30.42 25.98
CA TYR A 177 23.73 30.88 24.59
C TYR A 177 22.34 30.57 23.97
N LEU A 178 21.52 29.73 24.62
CA LEU A 178 20.31 29.16 24.01
C LEU A 178 19.01 29.82 24.49
N PHE A 179 18.04 29.97 23.57
CA PHE A 179 16.70 30.47 23.88
C PHE A 179 15.84 29.37 24.51
N ASP A 180 15.88 28.16 23.95
CA ASP A 180 15.25 26.95 24.48
C ASP A 180 16.13 25.72 24.20
N LYS A 181 16.08 24.69 25.05
CA LYS A 181 16.96 23.50 24.97
C LYS A 181 16.38 22.41 24.05
N ILE A 182 16.01 22.77 22.82
CA ILE A 182 15.34 21.86 21.89
C ILE A 182 16.05 21.87 20.52
N VAL A 183 16.39 20.69 19.99
CA VAL A 183 16.76 20.52 18.58
C VAL A 183 15.48 20.58 17.75
N THR A 184 15.42 21.50 16.78
CA THR A 184 14.28 21.59 15.86
C THR A 184 14.72 21.23 14.44
N GLN A 185 13.75 20.87 13.59
CA GLN A 185 14.00 20.57 12.18
C GLN A 185 13.37 21.67 11.32
N ARG A 186 14.16 22.32 10.45
CA ARG A 186 13.69 23.29 9.45
C ARG A 186 14.19 22.87 8.08
N GLU A 187 13.29 22.76 7.11
CA GLU A 187 13.62 22.41 5.71
C GLU A 187 14.47 21.13 5.59
N GLY A 188 14.18 20.12 6.43
CA GLY A 188 14.94 18.87 6.42
C GLY A 188 16.32 18.93 7.11
N ARG A 189 16.71 20.09 7.68
CA ARG A 189 17.97 20.28 8.40
C ARG A 189 17.72 20.43 9.89
N PHE A 190 18.56 19.80 10.70
CA PHE A 190 18.53 19.97 12.15
C PHE A 190 19.19 21.30 12.52
N VAL A 191 18.49 22.13 13.30
CA VAL A 191 18.94 23.48 13.68
C VAL A 191 18.83 23.69 15.19
N ILE A 192 19.75 24.50 15.73
CA ILE A 192 19.79 24.91 17.14
C ILE A 192 19.47 26.41 17.22
N PRO A 193 18.39 26.82 17.92
CA PRO A 193 18.06 28.23 18.08
C PRO A 193 18.98 28.90 19.13
N ILE A 194 19.64 29.99 18.74
CA ILE A 194 20.57 30.76 19.59
C ILE A 194 19.89 32.06 20.05
N LYS A 195 20.13 32.50 21.29
CA LYS A 195 19.70 33.81 21.81
C LYS A 195 20.36 34.94 21.03
N MET A 196 19.59 35.98 20.68
CA MET A 196 20.09 37.12 19.92
C MET A 196 21.22 37.88 20.64
N SER A 197 21.16 37.98 21.98
CA SER A 197 22.22 38.58 22.82
C SER A 197 23.54 37.80 22.80
N ALA A 198 23.51 36.55 22.34
CA ALA A 198 24.59 35.59 22.43
C ALA A 198 25.31 35.39 21.07
N VAL A 199 24.76 35.95 20.00
CA VAL A 199 25.33 35.94 18.64
C VAL A 199 26.72 36.61 18.56
N PRO A 200 26.99 37.78 19.19
CA PRO A 200 28.30 38.42 19.09
C PRO A 200 29.44 37.58 19.69
N LEU A 201 29.16 36.88 20.79
CA LEU A 201 30.10 36.01 21.49
C LEU A 201 30.39 34.70 20.73
N PHE A 202 29.37 34.17 20.04
CA PHE A 202 29.52 32.98 19.20
C PHE A 202 30.44 33.23 17.99
N TYR A 203 30.29 34.38 17.31
CA TYR A 203 31.18 34.79 16.22
C TYR A 203 32.60 35.10 16.72
N ARG A 204 32.73 35.73 17.90
CA ARG A 204 34.03 36.04 18.51
C ARG A 204 34.86 34.78 18.77
N LYS A 205 34.29 33.74 19.40
CA LYS A 205 35.01 32.47 19.64
C LYS A 205 35.44 31.76 18.34
N ARG A 206 34.69 31.90 17.24
CA ARG A 206 34.94 31.15 15.99
C ARG A 206 35.90 31.86 15.03
N ILE A 207 35.94 33.19 15.06
CA ILE A 207 36.89 33.98 14.25
C ILE A 207 38.32 33.85 14.80
N PHE A 208 38.49 33.81 16.13
CA PHE A 208 39.82 33.73 16.73
C PHE A 208 40.54 32.38 16.55
N THR A 209 39.81 31.28 16.39
CA THR A 209 40.40 29.94 16.25
C THR A 209 40.81 29.58 14.82
N LEU A 210 40.37 30.35 13.83
CA LEU A 210 40.65 30.13 12.40
C LEU A 210 41.64 31.16 11.81
N LEU A 211 42.07 32.16 12.58
CA LEU A 211 42.99 33.19 12.13
C LEU A 211 44.45 32.87 12.50
N PRO A 212 45.42 33.15 11.62
CA PRO A 212 46.85 33.06 11.93
C PRO A 212 47.21 33.88 13.19
N PRO A 213 48.23 33.48 13.97
CA PRO A 213 48.57 34.09 15.25
C PRO A 213 48.73 35.61 15.21
N ASP A 214 49.30 36.13 14.12
CA ASP A 214 49.59 37.56 13.93
C ASP A 214 48.30 38.39 13.79
N TRP A 215 47.26 37.81 13.20
CA TRP A 215 45.94 38.44 13.04
C TRP A 215 45.07 38.36 14.31
N GLN A 216 45.34 37.40 15.20
CA GLN A 216 44.64 37.31 16.48
C GLN A 216 44.96 38.49 17.40
N ILE A 217 46.15 39.09 17.30
CA ILE A 217 46.53 40.25 18.12
C ILE A 217 45.78 41.50 17.66
N ILE A 218 45.66 41.69 16.33
CA ILE A 218 44.98 42.85 15.71
C ILE A 218 43.47 42.79 16.00
N CYS A 219 42.83 41.63 15.83
CA CYS A 219 41.41 41.47 16.14
C CYS A 219 41.11 41.65 17.64
N ARG A 220 42.03 41.29 18.55
CA ARG A 220 41.88 41.54 20.00
C ARG A 220 41.94 43.03 20.33
N GLN A 221 42.72 43.82 19.59
CA GLN A 221 42.81 45.27 19.79
C GLN A 221 41.61 46.03 19.22
N MET A 222 41.08 45.62 18.05
CA MET A 222 39.86 46.24 17.48
C MET A 222 38.62 46.03 18.36
N PHE A 223 38.42 44.82 18.91
CA PHE A 223 37.27 44.50 19.76
C PHE A 223 37.41 44.94 21.23
N ARG A 224 38.48 45.66 21.60
CA ARG A 224 38.62 46.30 22.93
C ARG A 224 38.12 47.75 22.94
N LYS A 225 37.80 48.32 21.78
CA LYS A 225 37.28 49.69 21.61
C LYS A 225 35.81 49.76 21.17
N LEU A 226 35.12 48.61 21.14
CA LEU A 226 33.67 48.47 21.00
C LEU A 226 33.12 47.88 22.30
#